data_AF-A0A0E9U6X6-F1
#
_entry.id   AF-A0A0E9U6X6-F1
#
_cell.length_a   1.000
_cell.length_b   1.000
_cell.length_c   1.000
_cell.angle_alpha   90.00
_cell.angle_beta   90.00
_cell.angle_gamma   90.00
#
_symmetry.space_group_name_H-M   'P 1'
#
loop_
_entity.id
_entity.type
_entity.pdbx_description
1 polymer ?
#
loop_
_entity_poly.entity_id
_entity_poly.type
_entity_poly.pdbx_seq_one_letter_code
_entity_poly.pdbx_strand_id
1 'polypeptide(L)' 'MSAVQAWQSINREDTQHLVMSMSHRLQTIIVCKRYAAKYFACTSHG' A
#
# COMPACT_ATOMS: atom_id res chain seq x y z
N MET A 1 -12.70 -23.61 -3.26
CA MET A 1 -13.64 -22.86 -2.40
C MET A 1 -12.95 -21.79 -1.54
N SER A 2 -11.69 -21.95 -1.10
CA SER A 2 -11.01 -20.96 -0.24
C SER A 2 -10.89 -19.56 -0.83
N ALA A 3 -10.64 -19.43 -2.14
CA ALA A 3 -10.56 -18.12 -2.80
C ALA A 3 -11.88 -17.34 -2.77
N VAL A 4 -13.02 -18.04 -2.87
CA VAL A 4 -14.35 -17.41 -2.82
C VAL A 4 -14.65 -16.93 -1.40
N GLN A 5 -14.31 -17.72 -0.39
CA GLN A 5 -14.46 -17.31 1.01
C GLN A 5 -13.55 -16.14 1.36
N ALA A 6 -12.31 -16.12 0.85
CA ALA A 6 -11.38 -15.02 1.03
C ALA A 6 -11.88 -13.73 0.37
N TRP A 7 -12.49 -13.84 -0.83
CA TRP A 7 -13.12 -12.69 -1.49
C TRP A 7 -14.31 -12.16 -0.68
N GLN A 8 -15.14 -13.05 -0.14
CA GLN A 8 -16.31 -12.69 0.68
C GLN A 8 -15.94 -12.12 2.04
N SER A 9 -14.75 -12.42 2.58
CA SER A 9 -14.28 -11.86 3.84
C SER A 9 -13.69 -10.45 3.71
N ILE A 10 -13.49 -9.93 2.50
CA ILE A 10 -13.02 -8.56 2.29
C ILE A 10 -14.12 -7.60 2.71
N ASN A 11 -13.86 -6.80 3.74
CA ASN A 11 -14.79 -5.80 4.20
C ASN A 11 -14.52 -4.43 3.55
N ARG A 12 -15.50 -3.53 3.69
CA ARG A 12 -15.44 -2.18 3.12
C ARG A 12 -14.33 -1.34 3.75
N GLU A 13 -14.07 -1.52 5.04
CA GLU A 13 -13.08 -0.74 5.80
C GLU A 13 -11.66 -1.04 5.30
N ASP A 14 -11.29 -2.31 5.12
CA ASP A 14 -10.02 -2.76 4.57
C ASP A 14 -9.78 -2.15 3.18
N THR A 15 -10.82 -2.13 2.35
CA THR A 15 -10.78 -1.52 1.02
C THR A 15 -10.57 0.00 1.09
N GLN A 16 -11.26 0.68 2.01
CA GLN A 16 -11.12 2.11 2.23
C GLN A 16 -9.72 2.47 2.74
N HIS A 17 -9.19 1.71 3.70
CA HIS A 17 -7.83 1.88 4.21
C HIS A 17 -6.79 1.73 3.09
N LEU A 18 -6.96 0.74 2.21
CA LEU A 18 -6.08 0.56 1.06
C LEU A 18 -6.12 1.78 0.14
N VAL A 19 -7.30 2.27 -0.22
CA VAL A 19 -7.46 3.46 -1.08
C VAL A 19 -6.85 4.70 -0.44
N MET A 20 -7.10 4.94 0.85
CA MET A 20 -6.53 6.08 1.57
C MET A 20 -4.99 6.01 1.62
N SER A 21 -4.41 4.81 1.70
CA SER A 21 -2.95 4.62 1.71
C SER A 21 -2.27 4.92 0.37
N MET A 22 -3.02 4.92 -0.75
CA MET A 22 -2.44 5.05 -2.10
C MET A 22 -1.73 6.38 -2.32
N SER A 23 -2.29 7.49 -1.84
CA SER A 23 -1.67 8.81 -1.95
C SER A 23 -0.30 8.85 -1.28
N HIS A 24 -0.18 8.28 -0.09
CA HIS A 24 1.09 8.19 0.64
C HIS A 24 2.10 7.30 -0.11
N ARG A 25 1.66 6.14 -0.62
CA ARG A 25 2.51 5.24 -1.41
C ARG A 25 3.06 5.91 -2.66
N LEU A 26 2.23 6.69 -3.35
CA LEU A 26 2.64 7.46 -4.54
C LEU A 26 3.66 8.54 -4.18
N GLN A 27 3.43 9.29 -3.10
CA GLN A 27 4.40 10.28 -2.60
C GLN A 27 5.75 9.62 -2.28
N THR A 28 5.75 8.46 -1.63
CA THR A 28 6.97 7.70 -1.34
C THR A 28 7.71 7.31 -2.61
N ILE A 29 7.02 6.87 -3.67
CA ILE A 29 7.67 6.54 -4.96
C ILE A 29 8.34 7.78 -5.60
N ILE A 30 7.67 8.93 -5.53
CA ILE A 30 8.19 10.19 -6.07
C ILE A 30 9.44 10.62 -5.30
N VAL A 31 9.39 10.61 -3.97
CA VAL A 31 10.52 10.96 -3.10
C VAL A 31 11.68 10.00 -3.27
N CYS A 32 11.42 8.69 -3.36
CA CYS A 32 12.45 7.65 -3.51
C CYS A 32 12.99 7.52 -4.96
N LYS A 33 12.76 8.51 -5.85
CA LYS A 33 13.24 8.54 -7.25
C LYS A 33 12.97 7.25 -8.03
N ARG A 34 11.82 6.59 -7.79
CA ARG A 34 11.43 5.31 -8.42
C ARG A 34 12.34 4.11 -8.12
N TYR A 35 13.25 4.18 -7.16
CA TYR A 35 13.80 2.94 -6.57
C TYR A 35 12.65 2.14 -6.00
N ALA A 36 12.73 0.79 -6.08
CA ALA A 36 11.68 -0.11 -5.65
C ALA A 36 11.25 0.23 -4.22
N ALA A 37 10.20 1.05 -4.10
CA ALA A 37 9.62 1.49 -2.85
C ALA A 37 8.86 0.30 -2.28
N LYS A 38 9.61 -0.70 -1.82
CA LYS A 38 9.09 -1.91 -1.22
C LYS A 38 8.68 -1.59 0.20
N TYR A 39 7.65 -0.76 0.38
CA TYR A 39 7.05 -0.43 1.69
C TYR A 39 8.06 -0.11 2.81
N PHE A 40 9.28 0.30 2.43
CA PHE A 40 10.39 0.53 3.33
C PHE A 40 10.61 2.02 3.26
N ALA A 41 10.48 2.65 4.42
CA ALA A 41 10.84 4.04 4.62
C ALA A 41 12.16 4.30 3.90
N CYS A 42 12.19 5.32 3.04
CA CYS A 42 13.44 5.91 2.61
C CYS A 42 14.06 6.58 3.84
N THR A 43 14.69 5.81 4.72
CA THR A 43 15.59 6.31 5.76
C THR A 43 16.92 6.63 5.09
N SER A 44 16.95 7.72 4.34
CA SER A 44 18.22 8.40 4.08
C SER A 44 18.52 9.22 5.34
N HIS A 45 19.44 8.69 6.16
CA HIS A 45 20.27 9.52 7.03
C HIS A 45 20.84 10.67 6.19
N GLY A 46 20.51 11.90 6.58
CA GLY A 46 21.21 13.13 6.27
C GLY A 46 21.44 13.82 7.60
#